data_AF-A0A9E6BRZ2-F1
#
_entry.id   AF-A0A9E6BRZ2-F1
#
_cell.length_a   1.000
_cell.length_b   1.000
_cell.length_c   1.000
_cell.angle_alpha   90.00
_cell.angle_beta   90.00
_cell.angle_gamma   90.00
#
_symmetry.space_group_name_H-M   'P 1'
#
loop_
_entity.id
_entity.type
_entity.pdbx_description
1 polymer ?
#
loop_
_entity_poly.entity_id
_entity_poly.type
_entity_poly.pdbx_seq_one_letter_code
_entity_poly.pdbx_strand_id
1 'polypeptide(L)'
;MGRFLAACCLALVLVGCGGAGSQAEKELGGGPAPLDWPALDTLEADALMGIQYALEQDDIAGAKEEAKGEEFKAAVEAFEKAEVPSKVTPQQKEEIIKQLKALMEAASGDDAAFQEALKKVNEAIKAARGE
;
A
#
# COMPACT_ATOMS: atom_id res chain seq x y z
N MET A 1 39.13 32.41 27.48
CA MET A 1 38.31 32.29 28.71
C MET A 1 37.33 33.43 28.73
N GLY A 2 36.03 33.14 28.90
CA GLY A 2 34.98 34.16 28.96
C GLY A 2 33.60 33.50 28.82
N ARG A 3 33.07 32.97 29.93
CA ARG A 3 31.65 32.63 30.10
C ARG A 3 30.97 33.85 30.73
N PHE A 4 29.72 34.16 30.38
CA PHE A 4 28.60 34.37 31.30
C PHE A 4 27.35 34.99 30.63
N LEU A 5 26.19 34.33 30.85
CA LEU A 5 24.80 34.81 31.13
C LEU A 5 24.16 35.88 30.21
N ALA A 6 23.07 35.58 29.47
CA ALA A 6 21.66 35.38 29.87
C ALA A 6 20.87 36.68 30.15
N ALA A 7 19.75 36.89 29.43
CA ALA A 7 18.49 37.62 29.78
C ALA A 7 17.84 38.19 28.49
N CYS A 8 16.74 37.61 28.00
CA CYS A 8 15.34 38.04 28.22
C CYS A 8 14.95 39.34 27.48
N CYS A 9 14.04 39.24 26.50
CA CYS A 9 12.72 39.90 26.57
C CYS A 9 11.84 39.59 25.34
N LEU A 10 10.63 39.14 25.66
CA LEU A 10 9.45 39.00 24.81
C LEU A 10 9.14 40.28 24.00
N ALA A 11 8.71 40.09 22.75
CA ALA A 11 7.82 41.01 22.05
C ALA A 11 6.70 40.21 21.37
N LEU A 12 5.65 39.96 22.14
CA LEU A 12 4.31 39.61 21.66
C LEU A 12 3.50 40.90 21.48
N VAL A 13 2.39 40.80 20.73
CA VAL A 13 1.30 41.77 20.47
C VAL A 13 1.37 42.32 19.03
N LEU A 14 0.74 41.68 18.04
CA LEU A 14 -0.71 41.55 17.75
C LEU A 14 -1.21 42.63 16.75
N VAL A 15 -2.09 42.15 15.87
CA VAL A 15 -3.09 42.86 15.05
C VAL A 15 -2.64 43.38 13.67
N GLY A 16 -2.93 42.56 12.66
CA GLY A 16 -3.22 42.97 11.30
C GLY A 16 -4.33 42.09 10.75
N CYS A 17 -5.57 42.40 11.13
CA CYS A 17 -6.79 41.82 10.55
C CYS A 17 -7.06 42.49 9.20
N GLY A 18 -7.30 41.69 8.16
CA GLY A 18 -7.87 42.17 6.90
C GLY A 18 -6.89 42.23 5.74
N GLY A 19 -6.98 41.24 4.85
CA GLY A 19 -6.26 41.27 3.59
C GLY A 19 -6.38 39.94 2.86
N ALA A 20 -7.43 39.84 2.05
CA ALA A 20 -7.70 38.73 1.16
C ALA A 20 -6.45 38.27 0.40
N GLY A 21 -6.25 36.96 0.37
CA GLY A 21 -5.19 36.30 -0.35
C GLY A 21 -5.26 34.81 -0.08
N SER A 22 -6.37 34.17 -0.51
CA SER A 22 -6.46 32.72 -0.64
C SER A 22 -5.34 32.23 -1.55
N GLN A 23 -4.17 31.97 -0.98
CA GLN A 23 -3.05 31.36 -1.68
C GLN A 23 -2.11 30.66 -0.70
N ALA A 24 -2.70 29.95 0.28
CA ALA A 24 -1.99 29.08 1.21
C ALA A 24 -2.45 27.61 1.12
N GLU A 25 -3.26 27.24 0.12
CA GLU A 25 -3.37 25.87 -0.35
C GLU A 25 -2.37 25.67 -1.48
N LYS A 26 -1.08 25.88 -1.16
CA LYS A 26 -0.02 25.30 -1.97
C LYS A 26 -0.02 23.83 -1.64
N GLU A 27 -0.48 23.05 -2.61
CA GLU A 27 -0.27 21.63 -2.80
C GLU A 27 1.16 21.23 -2.40
N LEU A 28 1.35 20.93 -1.11
CA LEU A 28 2.54 20.24 -0.61
C LEU A 28 2.20 18.76 -0.62
N GLY A 29 2.57 18.09 -1.71
CA GLY A 29 2.43 16.64 -1.87
C GLY A 29 1.40 16.23 -2.91
N GLY A 30 1.55 16.69 -4.16
CA GLY A 30 0.72 16.29 -5.31
C GLY A 30 1.02 14.88 -5.81
N GLY A 31 1.06 13.89 -4.92
CA GLY A 31 0.80 12.50 -5.30
C GLY A 31 -0.71 12.25 -5.31
N PRO A 32 -1.23 11.30 -6.09
CA PRO A 32 -2.62 10.89 -5.96
C PRO A 32 -2.88 10.55 -4.48
N ALA A 33 -4.00 11.05 -3.94
CA ALA A 33 -4.39 10.69 -2.59
C ALA A 33 -4.43 9.15 -2.51
N PRO A 34 -3.76 8.53 -1.52
CA PRO A 34 -3.71 7.08 -1.42
C PRO A 34 -5.12 6.51 -1.42
N LEU A 35 -5.32 5.44 -2.18
CA LEU A 35 -6.58 4.72 -2.16
C LEU A 35 -6.82 4.20 -0.75
N ASP A 36 -7.84 4.73 -0.09
CA ASP A 36 -8.30 4.25 1.22
C ASP A 36 -9.06 2.93 1.02
N TRP A 37 -8.33 1.83 1.07
CA TRP A 37 -8.88 0.48 0.96
C TRP A 37 -8.24 -0.45 2.00
N PRO A 38 -8.71 -0.40 3.27
CA PRO A 38 -8.07 -1.11 4.36
C PRO A 38 -7.90 -2.62 4.13
N ALA A 39 -8.86 -3.27 3.45
CA ALA A 39 -8.76 -4.69 3.14
C ALA A 39 -7.65 -5.03 2.13
N LEU A 40 -7.35 -4.12 1.19
CA LEU A 40 -6.23 -4.27 0.28
C LEU A 40 -4.91 -4.06 1.03
N ASP A 41 -4.84 -3.05 1.89
CA ASP A 41 -3.65 -2.78 2.70
C ASP A 41 -3.35 -3.96 3.65
N THR A 42 -4.38 -4.56 4.25
CA THR A 42 -4.24 -5.79 5.06
C THR A 42 -3.79 -6.97 4.21
N LEU A 43 -4.34 -7.18 3.01
CA LEU A 43 -3.88 -8.24 2.10
C LEU A 43 -2.39 -8.07 1.75
N GLU A 44 -1.95 -6.84 1.46
CA GLU A 44 -0.56 -6.55 1.15
C GLU A 44 0.36 -6.78 2.36
N ALA A 45 -0.05 -6.34 3.54
CA ALA A 45 0.73 -6.47 4.77
C ALA A 45 0.78 -7.92 5.29
N ASP A 46 -0.34 -8.64 5.27
CA ASP A 46 -0.44 -9.95 5.92
C ASP A 46 -0.09 -11.09 4.95
N ALA A 47 -0.47 -10.98 3.66
CA ALA A 47 -0.37 -12.10 2.72
C ALA A 47 0.77 -11.92 1.71
N LEU A 48 0.95 -10.71 1.17
CA LEU A 48 1.98 -10.47 0.15
C LEU A 48 3.36 -10.17 0.74
N MET A 49 3.42 -9.68 1.98
CA MET A 49 4.69 -9.37 2.65
C MET A 49 5.59 -10.60 2.81
N GLY A 50 5.05 -11.75 3.24
CA GLY A 50 5.82 -12.99 3.37
C GLY A 50 6.42 -13.45 2.05
N ILE A 51 5.63 -13.40 0.97
CA ILE A 51 6.07 -13.71 -0.39
C ILE A 51 7.20 -12.77 -0.83
N GLN A 52 7.04 -11.46 -0.63
CA GLN A 52 8.05 -10.48 -1.01
C GLN A 52 9.34 -10.66 -0.22
N TYR A 53 9.24 -10.86 1.09
CA TYR A 53 10.38 -11.07 1.98
C TYR A 53 11.21 -12.31 1.61
N ALA A 54 10.54 -13.41 1.24
CA ALA A 54 11.22 -14.60 0.75
C ALA A 54 11.95 -14.33 -0.59
N LEU A 55 11.30 -13.63 -1.52
CA LEU A 55 11.92 -13.25 -2.79
C LEU A 55 13.12 -12.30 -2.63
N GLU A 56 13.09 -11.38 -1.66
CA GLU A 56 14.22 -10.50 -1.33
C GLU A 56 15.45 -11.27 -0.82
N GLN A 57 15.25 -12.49 -0.33
CA GLN A 57 16.32 -13.41 0.10
C GLN A 57 16.66 -14.47 -0.96
N ASP A 58 16.23 -14.29 -2.20
CA ASP A 58 16.35 -15.26 -3.29
C ASP A 58 15.70 -16.63 -2.98
N ASP A 59 14.74 -16.68 -2.04
CA ASP A 59 14.03 -17.89 -1.62
C ASP A 59 12.67 -18.01 -2.36
N ILE A 60 12.74 -18.41 -3.63
CA ILE A 60 11.54 -18.66 -4.45
C ILE A 60 10.72 -19.83 -3.91
N ALA A 61 11.35 -20.84 -3.30
CA ALA A 61 10.63 -21.98 -2.74
C ALA A 61 9.78 -21.54 -1.54
N GLY A 62 10.34 -20.76 -0.62
CA GLY A 62 9.62 -20.14 0.50
C GLY A 62 8.50 -19.23 0.03
N ALA A 63 8.76 -18.37 -0.97
CA ALA A 63 7.72 -17.51 -1.55
C ALA A 63 6.52 -18.31 -2.10
N LYS A 64 6.78 -19.46 -2.72
CA LYS A 64 5.73 -20.37 -3.20
C LYS A 64 5.02 -21.08 -2.04
N GLU A 65 5.73 -21.44 -0.97
CA GLU A 65 5.11 -22.01 0.24
C GLU A 65 4.16 -21.02 0.91
N GLU A 66 4.57 -19.77 1.07
CA GLU A 66 3.72 -18.69 1.58
C GLU A 66 2.45 -18.52 0.74
N ALA A 67 2.59 -18.46 -0.60
CA ALA A 67 1.47 -18.34 -1.51
C ALA A 67 0.49 -19.53 -1.49
N LYS A 68 0.93 -20.72 -1.03
CA LYS A 68 0.07 -21.91 -0.87
C LYS A 68 -0.47 -22.06 0.55
N GLY A 69 0.00 -21.23 1.49
CA GLY A 69 -0.32 -21.32 2.90
C GLY A 69 -1.80 -21.06 3.20
N GLU A 70 -2.27 -21.61 4.32
CA GLU A 70 -3.64 -21.35 4.80
C GLU A 70 -3.85 -19.87 5.14
N GLU A 71 -2.82 -19.18 5.61
CA GLU A 71 -2.86 -17.74 5.92
C GLU A 71 -3.09 -16.90 4.66
N PHE A 72 -2.34 -17.16 3.58
CA PHE A 72 -2.53 -16.50 2.30
C PHE A 72 -3.94 -16.74 1.77
N LYS A 73 -4.42 -17.99 1.78
CA LYS A 73 -5.77 -18.33 1.36
C LYS A 73 -6.83 -17.61 2.20
N ALA A 74 -6.68 -17.57 3.52
CA ALA A 74 -7.61 -16.89 4.41
C ALA A 74 -7.65 -15.37 4.15
N ALA A 75 -6.50 -14.75 3.87
CA ALA A 75 -6.43 -13.35 3.51
C ALA A 75 -7.12 -13.06 2.16
N VAL A 76 -6.95 -13.93 1.15
CA VAL A 76 -7.68 -13.81 -0.12
C VAL A 76 -9.19 -13.94 0.09
N GLU A 77 -9.64 -14.89 0.91
CA GLU A 77 -11.06 -15.05 1.24
C GLU A 77 -11.63 -13.86 2.03
N ALA A 78 -10.84 -13.26 2.93
CA ALA A 78 -11.22 -12.06 3.66
C ALA A 78 -11.35 -10.86 2.71
N PHE A 79 -10.38 -10.68 1.81
CA PHE A 79 -10.42 -9.66 0.77
C PHE A 79 -11.62 -9.83 -0.18
N GLU A 80 -11.93 -11.07 -0.56
CA GLU A 80 -13.11 -11.40 -1.38
C GLU A 80 -14.42 -10.99 -0.70
N LYS A 81 -14.50 -11.02 0.63
CA LYS A 81 -15.68 -10.61 1.42
C LYS A 81 -15.71 -9.11 1.75
N ALA A 82 -14.59 -8.41 1.61
CA ALA A 82 -14.49 -6.99 1.96
C ALA A 82 -15.34 -6.08 1.06
N GLU A 83 -15.78 -4.94 1.56
CA GLU A 83 -16.50 -3.97 0.73
C GLU A 83 -15.57 -3.33 -0.31
N VAL A 84 -16.13 -3.01 -1.48
CA VAL A 84 -15.43 -2.27 -2.53
C VAL A 84 -15.58 -0.78 -2.23
N PRO A 85 -14.49 -0.01 -2.05
CA PRO A 85 -14.56 1.43 -1.86
C PRO A 85 -15.19 2.12 -3.07
N SER A 86 -15.84 3.27 -2.86
CA SER A 86 -16.55 3.98 -3.94
C SER A 86 -15.67 4.43 -5.11
N LYS A 87 -14.34 4.50 -4.91
CA LYS A 87 -13.35 4.87 -5.93
C LYS A 87 -12.86 3.69 -6.76
N VAL A 88 -13.28 2.46 -6.42
CA VAL A 88 -12.89 1.22 -7.08
C VAL A 88 -14.13 0.56 -7.66
N THR A 89 -13.97 -0.04 -8.84
CA THR A 89 -15.03 -0.81 -9.47
C THR A 89 -15.05 -2.24 -8.95
N PRO A 90 -16.22 -2.91 -8.90
CA PRO A 90 -16.28 -4.33 -8.60
C PRO A 90 -15.37 -5.18 -9.49
N GLN A 91 -15.24 -4.81 -10.77
CA GLN A 91 -14.38 -5.49 -11.73
C GLN A 91 -12.89 -5.41 -11.38
N GLN A 92 -12.41 -4.28 -10.84
CA GLN A 92 -11.03 -4.16 -10.37
C GLN A 92 -10.77 -5.10 -9.18
N LYS A 93 -11.72 -5.21 -8.24
CA LYS A 93 -11.62 -6.18 -7.15
C LYS A 93 -11.61 -7.62 -7.67
N GLU A 94 -12.53 -7.95 -8.57
CA GLU A 94 -12.61 -9.29 -9.19
C GLU A 94 -11.31 -9.68 -9.90
N GLU A 95 -10.69 -8.74 -10.62
CA GLU A 95 -9.42 -8.98 -11.29
C GLU A 95 -8.28 -9.24 -10.28
N ILE A 96 -8.18 -8.47 -9.18
CA ILE A 96 -7.21 -8.74 -8.11
C ILE A 96 -7.42 -10.16 -7.54
N ILE A 97 -8.65 -10.54 -7.21
CA ILE A 97 -8.98 -11.86 -6.66
C ILE A 97 -8.60 -12.98 -7.63
N LYS A 98 -8.90 -12.80 -8.91
CA LYS A 98 -8.55 -13.75 -9.96
C LYS A 98 -7.03 -13.93 -10.06
N GLN A 99 -6.26 -12.84 -10.02
CA GLN A 99 -4.80 -12.93 -10.08
C GLN A 99 -4.20 -13.56 -8.80
N LEU A 100 -4.75 -13.27 -7.62
CA LEU A 100 -4.34 -13.94 -6.37
C LEU A 100 -4.61 -15.44 -6.42
N LYS A 101 -5.76 -15.87 -6.96
CA LYS A 101 -6.07 -17.30 -7.17
C LYS A 101 -5.12 -17.94 -8.18
N ALA A 102 -4.80 -17.25 -9.27
CA ALA A 102 -3.81 -17.72 -10.24
C ALA A 102 -2.40 -17.82 -9.63
N LEU A 103 -2.03 -16.93 -8.71
CA LEU A 103 -0.77 -16.99 -7.97
C LEU A 103 -0.68 -18.26 -7.11
N MET A 104 -1.75 -18.61 -6.39
CA MET A 104 -1.81 -19.86 -5.61
C MET A 104 -1.64 -21.10 -6.50
N GLU A 105 -2.27 -21.12 -7.67
CA GLU A 105 -2.12 -22.21 -8.63
C GLU A 105 -0.69 -22.28 -9.19
N ALA A 106 -0.12 -21.13 -9.58
CA ALA A 106 1.23 -21.03 -10.11
C ALA A 106 2.30 -21.39 -9.08
N ALA A 107 2.03 -21.24 -7.78
CA ALA A 107 2.93 -21.64 -6.70
C ALA A 107 3.17 -23.17 -6.63
N SER A 108 2.34 -23.96 -7.32
CA SER A 108 2.58 -25.41 -7.53
C SER A 108 3.33 -25.73 -8.82
N GLY A 109 3.50 -24.74 -9.71
CA GLY A 109 4.15 -24.85 -11.01
C GLY A 109 5.64 -24.52 -10.98
N ASP A 110 6.18 -24.12 -12.13
CA ASP A 110 7.55 -23.64 -12.25
C ASP A 110 7.71 -22.19 -11.77
N ASP A 111 8.96 -21.79 -11.55
CA ASP A 111 9.30 -20.51 -10.94
C ASP A 111 8.98 -19.32 -11.87
N ALA A 112 9.05 -19.51 -13.19
CA ALA A 112 8.72 -18.45 -14.14
C ALA A 112 7.22 -18.18 -14.15
N ALA A 113 6.39 -19.23 -14.13
CA ALA A 113 4.94 -19.11 -14.00
C ALA A 113 4.55 -18.42 -12.68
N PHE A 114 5.21 -18.75 -11.56
CA PHE A 114 4.98 -18.09 -10.27
C PHE A 114 5.31 -16.59 -10.31
N GLN A 115 6.48 -16.23 -10.85
CA GLN A 115 6.89 -14.83 -10.99
C GLN A 115 5.97 -14.05 -11.93
N GLU A 116 5.52 -14.65 -13.03
CA GLU A 116 4.56 -14.03 -13.94
C GLU A 116 3.21 -13.78 -13.25
N ALA A 117 2.72 -14.76 -12.48
CA ALA A 117 1.48 -14.60 -11.72
C ALA A 117 1.59 -13.49 -10.65
N LEU A 118 2.72 -13.43 -9.93
CA LEU A 118 2.95 -12.38 -8.92
C LEU A 118 3.01 -10.99 -9.56
N LYS A 119 3.63 -10.88 -10.73
CA LYS A 119 3.64 -9.64 -11.50
C LYS A 119 2.21 -9.19 -11.86
N LYS A 120 1.34 -10.11 -12.29
CA LYS A 120 -0.06 -9.79 -12.62
C LYS A 120 -0.87 -9.36 -11.39
N VAL A 121 -0.60 -9.94 -10.21
CA VAL A 121 -1.18 -9.45 -8.95
C VAL A 121 -0.79 -7.99 -8.72
N ASN A 122 0.51 -7.66 -8.81
CA ASN A 122 1.00 -6.30 -8.61
C ASN A 122 0.44 -5.32 -9.64
N GLU A 123 0.29 -5.73 -10.91
CA GLU A 123 -0.32 -4.91 -11.96
C GLU A 123 -1.82 -4.65 -11.69
N ALA A 124 -2.57 -5.67 -11.24
CA ALA A 124 -3.97 -5.51 -10.88
C ALA A 124 -4.16 -4.56 -9.68
N ILE A 125 -3.29 -4.65 -8.68
CA ILE A 125 -3.28 -3.76 -7.51
C ILE A 125 -3.01 -2.32 -7.94
N LYS A 126 -1.96 -2.08 -8.74
CA LYS A 126 -1.63 -0.74 -9.28
C LYS A 126 -2.78 -0.16 -10.09
N ALA A 127 -3.39 -0.97 -10.96
CA ALA A 127 -4.55 -0.55 -11.75
C ALA A 127 -5.76 -0.17 -10.88
N ALA A 128 -5.94 -0.82 -9.72
CA ALA A 128 -6.98 -0.44 -8.76
C ALA A 128 -6.64 0.85 -8.00
N ARG A 129 -5.35 1.10 -7.72
CA ARG A 129 -4.85 2.34 -7.10
C ARG A 129 -4.80 3.53 -8.08
N GLY A 130 -4.91 3.28 -9.38
CA GLY A 130 -4.82 4.30 -10.42
C GLY A 130 -3.38 4.70 -10.75
N GLU A 131 -2.45 3.76 -10.56
CA GLU A 131 -1.00 3.91 -10.76
C GLU A 131 -0.50 3.24 -12.06
#